data_AF-A0A0R3T5V4-F1
#
_entry.id   AF-A0A0R3T5V4-F1
#
_cell.length_a   1.000
_cell.length_b   1.000
_cell.length_c   1.000
_cell.angle_alpha   90.00
_cell.angle_beta   90.00
_cell.angle_gamma   90.00
#
_symmetry.space_group_name_H-M   'P 1'
#
loop_
_entity.id
_entity.type
_entity.pdbx_description
1 polymer ?
#
loop_
_entity_poly.entity_id
_entity_poly.type
_entity_poly.pdbx_seq_one_letter_code
_entity_poly.pdbx_strand_id
1 'polypeptide(L)'
;MAVQISAVCYGFLNSYAYGPPQYKEGLLLGKHDESGLVDYILASMPFPLRSSKNPPSIPGQEILGIYRCVPEREPFEFSLNDLLSIPRNCKYFCLAEYQDSQISLKLFRVNPSRQIPSTSPIEYFIFPSLPESDDAKEPHPQTGFPKDSSISGRLDSIGHQNSRLRQVMTKLLTEFSK
;
A
#
# COMPACT_ATOMS: atom_id res chain seq x y z
N MET A 1 -12.73 10.51 11.44
CA MET A 1 -11.77 9.41 11.63
C MET A 1 -10.97 9.28 10.35
N ALA A 2 -9.69 9.63 10.39
CA ALA A 2 -8.82 9.57 9.23
C ALA A 2 -8.32 8.14 9.03
N VAL A 3 -7.98 7.78 7.80
CA VAL A 3 -7.33 6.51 7.49
C VAL A 3 -6.02 6.79 6.78
N GLN A 4 -4.96 6.16 7.26
CA GLN A 4 -3.65 6.27 6.65
C GLN A 4 -3.16 4.88 6.24
N ILE A 5 -2.68 4.74 4.99
CA ILE A 5 -2.09 3.52 4.45
C ILE A 5 -0.60 3.71 4.36
N SER A 6 0.19 2.80 4.94
CA SER A 6 1.64 2.94 4.88
C SER A 6 2.12 2.76 3.44
N ALA A 7 3.19 3.46 3.05
CA ALA A 7 3.82 3.32 1.75
C ALA A 7 4.28 1.86 1.50
N VAL A 8 4.62 1.14 2.58
CA VAL A 8 4.94 -0.29 2.54
C VAL A 8 3.70 -1.13 2.18
N CYS A 9 2.56 -0.88 2.84
CA CYS A 9 1.30 -1.56 2.52
C CYS A 9 0.87 -1.26 1.08
N TYR A 10 0.96 0.01 0.66
CA TYR A 10 0.69 0.43 -0.71
C TYR A 10 1.57 -0.33 -1.71
N GLY A 11 2.89 -0.41 -1.47
CA GLY A 11 3.83 -1.14 -2.31
C GLY A 11 3.53 -2.64 -2.41
N PHE A 12 3.12 -3.27 -1.31
CA PHE A 12 2.69 -4.67 -1.33
C PHE A 12 1.41 -4.87 -2.13
N LEU A 13 0.39 -4.02 -1.95
CA LEU A 13 -0.86 -4.11 -2.73
C LEU A 13 -0.60 -3.97 -4.23
N ASN A 14 0.31 -3.07 -4.63
CA ASN A 14 0.78 -2.95 -6.01
C ASN A 14 1.41 -4.25 -6.51
N SER A 15 2.30 -4.83 -5.72
CA SER A 15 3.00 -6.06 -6.09
C SER A 15 2.03 -7.25 -6.20
N TYR A 16 1.07 -7.35 -5.29
CA TYR A 16 0.04 -8.39 -5.30
C TYR A 16 -0.91 -8.28 -6.49
N ALA A 17 -1.22 -7.06 -6.93
CA ALA A 17 -2.06 -6.81 -8.10
C ALA A 17 -1.49 -7.40 -9.39
N TYR A 18 -0.16 -7.59 -9.48
CA TYR A 18 0.51 -8.26 -10.61
C TYR A 18 1.04 -9.66 -10.27
N GLY A 19 0.94 -10.07 -9.01
CA GLY A 19 1.39 -11.38 -8.55
C GLY A 19 0.47 -12.56 -8.95
N PRO A 20 0.88 -13.79 -8.60
CA PRO A 20 0.05 -14.99 -8.71
C PRO A 20 -1.35 -14.90 -8.05
N PRO A 21 -2.32 -15.76 -8.45
CA PRO A 21 -3.69 -15.74 -7.93
C PRO A 21 -3.83 -15.79 -6.40
N GLN A 22 -2.95 -16.52 -5.71
CA GLN A 22 -2.96 -16.64 -4.24
C GLN A 22 -2.67 -15.33 -3.50
N TYR A 23 -2.17 -14.31 -4.20
CA TYR A 23 -1.90 -12.98 -3.65
C TYR A 23 -3.04 -11.99 -3.91
N LYS A 24 -4.09 -12.38 -4.64
CA LYS A 24 -5.16 -11.46 -5.05
C LYS A 24 -6.16 -11.14 -3.94
N GLU A 25 -6.04 -11.76 -2.78
CA GLU A 25 -6.85 -11.41 -1.62
C GLU A 25 -6.10 -11.66 -0.32
N GLY A 26 -6.50 -10.94 0.72
CA GLY A 26 -5.91 -11.11 2.03
C GLY A 26 -6.36 -10.09 3.07
N LEU A 27 -5.54 -9.96 4.11
CA LEU A 27 -5.82 -9.14 5.28
C LEU A 27 -5.07 -7.81 5.23
N LEU A 28 -5.70 -6.77 5.76
CA LEU A 28 -5.10 -5.49 6.07
C LEU A 28 -4.81 -5.44 7.56
N LEU A 29 -3.55 -5.21 7.89
CA LEU A 29 -3.03 -5.23 9.24
C LEU A 29 -2.66 -3.82 9.68
N GLY A 30 -2.96 -3.50 10.93
CA GLY A 30 -2.80 -2.13 11.39
C GLY A 30 -3.03 -1.94 12.88
N LYS A 31 -3.27 -0.69 13.25
CA LYS A 31 -3.63 -0.29 14.61
C LYS A 31 -4.56 0.92 14.59
N HIS A 32 -5.41 1.01 15.60
CA HIS A 32 -6.17 2.21 15.91
C HIS A 32 -5.37 3.14 16.84
N ASP A 33 -5.30 4.42 16.50
CA ASP A 33 -4.82 5.46 17.42
C ASP A 33 -6.03 6.23 17.97
N GLU A 34 -6.38 5.91 19.22
CA GLU A 34 -7.49 6.53 19.93
C GLU A 34 -7.30 8.04 20.14
N SER A 35 -6.05 8.50 20.29
CA SER A 35 -5.75 9.90 20.58
C SER A 35 -5.92 10.78 19.33
N GLY A 36 -5.48 10.27 18.18
CA GLY A 36 -5.59 10.95 16.89
C GLY A 36 -6.90 10.68 16.14
N LEU A 37 -7.71 9.71 16.59
CA LEU A 37 -8.85 9.17 15.83
C LEU A 37 -8.44 8.78 14.39
N VAL A 38 -7.32 8.06 14.29
CA VAL A 38 -6.72 7.61 13.03
C VAL A 38 -6.58 6.09 13.03
N ASP A 39 -7.02 5.45 11.95
CA ASP A 39 -6.69 4.05 11.67
C ASP A 39 -5.46 4.00 10.75
N TYR A 40 -4.40 3.35 11.23
CA TYR A 40 -3.16 3.14 10.48
C TYR A 40 -3.16 1.73 9.90
N ILE A 41 -3.30 1.62 8.58
CA ILE A 41 -3.11 0.38 7.83
C ILE A 41 -1.62 0.26 7.51
N LEU A 42 -0.93 -0.60 8.27
CA LEU A 42 0.53 -0.70 8.30
C LEU A 42 1.08 -1.72 7.31
N ALA A 43 0.35 -2.81 7.06
CA ALA A 43 0.80 -3.89 6.18
C ALA A 43 -0.39 -4.62 5.53
N SER A 44 -0.09 -5.38 4.48
CA SER A 44 -1.04 -6.27 3.81
C SER A 44 -0.45 -7.68 3.70
N MET A 45 -1.25 -8.69 4.04
CA MET A 45 -0.82 -10.08 4.06
C MET A 45 -1.77 -10.94 3.21
N PRO A 46 -1.26 -11.64 2.19
CA PRO A 46 -2.01 -12.62 1.41
C PRO A 46 -2.65 -13.67 2.31
N PHE A 47 -3.94 -13.90 2.13
CA PHE A 47 -4.69 -14.83 2.96
C PHE A 47 -5.96 -15.27 2.23
N PRO A 48 -6.22 -16.58 2.09
CA PRO A 48 -7.37 -17.06 1.35
C PRO A 48 -8.65 -16.85 2.17
N LEU A 49 -9.44 -15.84 1.80
CA LEU A 49 -10.62 -15.40 2.55
C LEU A 49 -11.77 -16.41 2.48
N ARG A 50 -11.87 -17.14 1.36
CA ARG A 50 -12.99 -18.05 1.09
C ARG A 50 -12.80 -19.47 1.66
N SER A 51 -11.56 -19.90 1.89
CA SER A 51 -11.27 -21.26 2.36
C SER A 51 -10.82 -21.34 3.81
N SER A 52 -10.37 -20.23 4.40
CA SER A 52 -9.93 -20.20 5.79
C SER A 52 -11.05 -19.73 6.72
N LYS A 53 -11.35 -20.53 7.74
CA LYS A 53 -12.44 -20.23 8.70
C LYS A 53 -12.06 -19.18 9.73
N ASN A 54 -10.77 -19.02 10.03
CA ASN A 54 -10.28 -18.11 11.07
C ASN A 54 -9.03 -17.38 10.58
N PRO A 55 -9.00 -16.03 10.63
CA PRO A 55 -7.78 -15.31 10.36
C PRO A 55 -6.74 -15.58 11.48
N PRO A 56 -5.44 -15.52 11.15
CA PRO A 56 -4.40 -15.73 12.15
C PRO A 56 -4.37 -14.58 13.16
N SER A 57 -4.06 -14.92 14.41
CA SER A 57 -3.69 -13.91 15.41
C SER A 57 -2.26 -13.48 15.16
N ILE A 58 -2.05 -12.19 14.89
CA ILE A 58 -0.73 -11.61 14.59
C ILE A 58 -0.32 -10.74 15.79
N PRO A 59 0.72 -11.11 16.54
CA PRO A 59 1.14 -10.35 17.72
C PRO A 59 1.42 -8.89 17.38
N GLY A 60 0.77 -7.98 18.12
CA GLY A 60 0.97 -6.53 17.98
C GLY A 60 0.32 -5.89 16.75
N GLN A 61 -0.50 -6.61 15.98
CA GLN A 61 -1.26 -6.04 14.86
C GLN A 61 -2.73 -6.46 14.90
N GLU A 62 -3.61 -5.50 14.63
CA GLU A 62 -5.04 -5.73 14.46
C GLU A 62 -5.35 -5.97 12.98
N ILE A 63 -6.31 -6.87 12.73
CA ILE A 63 -6.89 -7.02 11.40
C ILE A 63 -7.94 -5.93 11.23
N LEU A 64 -7.58 -4.87 10.52
CA LEU A 64 -8.46 -3.72 10.28
C LEU A 64 -9.39 -3.96 9.09
N GLY A 65 -9.02 -4.84 8.16
CA GLY A 65 -9.81 -5.04 6.96
C GLY A 65 -9.31 -6.19 6.09
N ILE A 66 -9.89 -6.25 4.89
CA ILE A 66 -9.45 -7.16 3.83
C ILE A 66 -9.09 -6.38 2.57
N TYR A 67 -8.30 -6.98 1.70
CA TYR A 67 -8.06 -6.45 0.37
C TYR A 67 -8.39 -7.47 -0.71
N ARG A 68 -8.67 -6.97 -1.92
CA ARG A 68 -8.75 -7.78 -3.12
C ARG A 68 -8.18 -7.04 -4.32
N CYS A 69 -7.41 -7.76 -5.13
CA CYS A 69 -6.90 -7.29 -6.41
C CYS A 69 -7.77 -7.83 -7.54
N VAL A 70 -8.28 -6.95 -8.39
CA VAL A 70 -9.07 -7.32 -9.57
C VAL A 70 -8.56 -6.59 -10.80
N PRO A 71 -8.58 -7.23 -11.98
CA PRO A 71 -8.36 -6.48 -13.21
C PRO A 71 -9.44 -5.41 -13.32
N GLU A 72 -9.06 -4.20 -13.73
CA GLU A 72 -10.01 -3.10 -13.94
C GLU A 72 -11.09 -3.53 -14.93
N ARG A 73 -12.35 -3.41 -14.52
CA ARG A 73 -13.53 -3.70 -15.32
C ARG A 73 -14.60 -2.68 -14.97
N GLU A 74 -15.18 -2.04 -15.97
CA GLU A 74 -16.36 -1.20 -15.75
C GLU A 74 -17.64 -2.04 -15.88
N PRO A 75 -18.56 -1.99 -14.89
CA PRO A 75 -18.43 -1.49 -13.52
C PRO A 75 -17.98 -2.58 -12.51
N PHE A 76 -17.19 -2.20 -11.50
CA PHE A 76 -16.97 -3.06 -10.34
C PHE A 76 -18.18 -3.03 -9.40
N GLU A 77 -18.85 -4.16 -9.26
CA GLU A 77 -19.91 -4.36 -8.29
C GLU A 77 -19.50 -5.42 -7.27
N PHE A 78 -19.76 -5.14 -5.98
CA PHE A 78 -19.60 -6.15 -4.95
C PHE A 78 -20.60 -7.29 -5.18
N SER A 79 -20.11 -8.50 -5.37
CA SER A 79 -21.00 -9.66 -5.31
C SER A 79 -21.43 -9.91 -3.86
N LEU A 80 -22.59 -10.55 -3.67
CA LEU A 80 -23.04 -10.97 -2.34
C LEU A 80 -21.99 -11.85 -1.64
N ASN A 81 -21.30 -12.72 -2.38
CA ASN A 81 -20.23 -13.55 -1.85
C ASN A 81 -19.05 -12.72 -1.33
N ASP A 82 -18.77 -11.58 -1.95
CA ASP A 82 -17.70 -10.70 -1.52
C ASP A 82 -18.04 -10.05 -0.20
N LEU A 83 -19.28 -9.54 -0.06
CA LEU A 83 -19.77 -8.97 1.19
C LEU A 83 -19.80 -10.01 2.32
N LEU A 84 -20.24 -11.24 2.03
CA LEU A 84 -20.28 -12.34 3.01
C LEU A 84 -18.89 -12.85 3.39
N SER A 85 -17.89 -12.66 2.54
CA SER A 85 -16.49 -13.04 2.83
C SER A 85 -15.78 -12.07 3.77
N ILE A 86 -16.36 -10.90 4.05
CA ILE A 86 -15.76 -9.91 4.95
C ILE A 86 -15.93 -10.40 6.41
N PRO A 87 -14.83 -10.59 7.16
CA PRO A 87 -14.92 -10.92 8.58
C PRO A 87 -15.68 -9.85 9.36
N ARG A 88 -16.50 -10.25 10.33
CA ARG A 88 -17.40 -9.33 11.09
C ARG A 88 -16.67 -8.21 11.84
N ASN A 89 -15.40 -8.42 12.16
CA ASN A 89 -14.54 -7.47 12.87
C ASN A 89 -13.76 -6.54 11.93
N CYS A 90 -13.84 -6.73 10.60
CA CYS A 90 -13.18 -5.86 9.65
C CYS A 90 -13.93 -4.53 9.51
N LYS A 91 -13.18 -3.43 9.63
CA LYS A 91 -13.66 -2.07 9.43
C LYS A 91 -13.55 -1.62 7.97
N TYR A 92 -12.66 -2.25 7.20
CA TYR A 92 -12.31 -1.81 5.86
C TYR A 92 -12.30 -2.92 4.80
N PHE A 93 -12.59 -2.51 3.58
CA PHE A 93 -12.37 -3.27 2.36
C PHE A 93 -11.54 -2.42 1.40
N CYS A 94 -10.38 -2.91 0.98
CA CYS A 94 -9.54 -2.25 -0.03
C CYS A 94 -9.65 -2.99 -1.36
N LEU A 95 -10.06 -2.28 -2.40
CA LEU A 95 -10.05 -2.77 -3.76
C LEU A 95 -8.82 -2.23 -4.49
N ALA A 96 -8.01 -3.14 -5.01
CA ALA A 96 -6.88 -2.84 -5.87
C ALA A 96 -7.24 -3.21 -7.31
N GLU A 97 -7.70 -2.23 -8.08
CA GLU A 97 -7.97 -2.39 -9.51
C GLU A 97 -6.67 -2.19 -10.29
N TYR A 98 -6.36 -3.10 -11.21
CA TYR A 98 -5.15 -2.99 -12.03
C TYR A 98 -5.45 -3.15 -13.52
N GLN A 99 -4.80 -2.30 -14.31
CA GLN A 99 -4.82 -2.35 -15.77
C GLN A 99 -3.41 -2.05 -16.27
N ASP A 100 -2.88 -2.94 -17.11
CA ASP A 100 -1.53 -2.84 -17.69
C ASP A 100 -0.41 -2.66 -16.65
N SER A 101 -0.03 -1.43 -16.35
CA SER A 101 0.98 -1.06 -15.35
C SER A 101 0.47 0.00 -14.36
N GLN A 102 -0.83 0.27 -14.37
CA GLN A 102 -1.51 1.20 -13.50
C GLN A 102 -2.33 0.47 -12.46
N ILE A 103 -2.44 1.07 -11.29
CA ILE A 103 -3.21 0.53 -10.18
C ILE A 103 -3.97 1.66 -9.50
N SER A 104 -5.24 1.40 -9.25
CA SER A 104 -6.14 2.25 -8.51
C SER A 104 -6.53 1.54 -7.22
N LEU A 105 -6.26 2.19 -6.09
CA LEU A 105 -6.72 1.70 -4.79
C LEU A 105 -7.98 2.47 -4.38
N LYS A 106 -9.06 1.73 -4.14
CA LYS A 106 -10.32 2.26 -3.59
C LYS A 106 -10.53 1.66 -2.21
N LEU A 107 -10.71 2.52 -1.21
CA LEU A 107 -10.96 2.08 0.16
C LEU A 107 -12.42 2.29 0.52
N PHE A 108 -13.01 1.29 1.17
CA PHE A 108 -14.39 1.31 1.61
C PHE A 108 -14.46 1.03 3.11
N ARG A 109 -15.29 1.78 3.82
CA ARG A 109 -15.70 1.45 5.20
C ARG A 109 -16.77 0.36 5.14
N VAL A 110 -16.60 -0.66 5.97
CA VAL A 110 -17.54 -1.76 6.14
C VAL A 110 -18.42 -1.45 7.35
N ASN A 111 -19.73 -1.46 7.16
CA ASN A 111 -20.71 -1.34 8.24
C ASN A 111 -21.28 -2.74 8.55
N PRO A 112 -20.87 -3.37 9.67
CA PRO A 112 -21.29 -4.73 10.03
C PRO A 112 -22.70 -4.80 10.63
N SER A 113 -23.37 -3.67 10.83
CA SER A 113 -24.66 -3.54 11.52
C SER A 113 -25.86 -4.20 10.80
N ARG A 114 -25.64 -4.82 9.65
CA ARG A 114 -26.66 -5.45 8.81
C ARG A 114 -26.34 -6.93 8.59
N GLN A 115 -27.37 -7.74 8.34
CA GLN A 115 -27.21 -9.16 7.95
C GLN A 115 -26.30 -9.34 6.72
N ILE A 116 -26.25 -8.33 5.84
CA ILE A 116 -25.32 -8.22 4.72
C ILE A 116 -24.47 -6.97 4.98
N PRO A 117 -23.14 -7.07 5.07
CA PRO A 117 -22.28 -5.91 5.24
C PRO A 117 -22.51 -4.89 4.14
N SER A 118 -22.65 -3.61 4.49
CA SER A 118 -22.71 -2.53 3.51
C SER A 118 -21.39 -1.78 3.48
N THR A 119 -20.99 -1.33 2.29
CA THR A 119 -19.73 -0.62 2.07
C THR A 119 -19.98 0.80 1.61
N SER A 120 -19.20 1.76 2.10
CA SER A 120 -19.20 3.14 1.61
C SER A 120 -17.77 3.57 1.27
N PRO A 121 -17.52 4.21 0.11
CA PRO A 121 -16.19 4.69 -0.22
C PRO A 121 -15.70 5.71 0.81
N ILE A 122 -14.40 5.68 1.10
CA ILE A 122 -13.74 6.62 2.01
C ILE A 122 -12.39 7.06 1.43
N GLU A 123 -11.97 8.26 1.80
CA GLU A 123 -10.63 8.76 1.48
C GLU A 123 -9.58 8.20 2.45
N TYR A 124 -8.33 8.13 1.96
CA TYR A 124 -7.17 7.72 2.73
C TYR A 124 -5.94 8.53 2.30
N PHE A 125 -4.94 8.57 3.17
CA PHE A 125 -3.65 9.21 2.88
C PHE A 125 -2.52 8.18 2.93
N ILE A 126 -1.53 8.30 2.06
CA ILE A 126 -0.34 7.45 2.11
C ILE A 126 0.67 8.04 3.10
N PHE A 127 1.23 7.23 3.99
CA PHE A 127 2.24 7.68 4.96
C PHE A 127 3.51 6.79 4.97
N PRO A 128 4.70 7.35 5.27
CA PRO A 128 4.95 8.78 5.37
C PRO A 128 4.60 9.47 4.04
N SER A 129 4.17 10.73 4.12
CA SER A 129 3.95 11.52 2.92
C SER A 129 5.23 11.47 2.10
N LEU A 130 5.08 11.28 0.79
CA LEU A 130 6.21 11.49 -0.11
C LEU A 130 6.71 12.92 0.14
N PRO A 131 8.03 13.15 0.22
CA PRO A 131 8.53 14.50 0.29
C PRO A 131 7.91 15.25 -0.88
N GLU A 132 7.15 16.30 -0.58
CA GLU A 132 6.62 17.19 -1.60
C GLU A 132 7.82 17.59 -2.46
N SER A 133 7.79 17.27 -3.76
CA SER A 133 8.80 17.80 -4.66
C SER A 133 8.75 19.32 -4.50
N ASP A 134 9.89 19.95 -4.19
CA ASP A 134 10.06 21.40 -3.98
C ASP A 134 9.67 22.30 -5.20
N ASP A 135 8.82 21.82 -6.11
CA ASP A 135 8.31 22.54 -7.28
C ASP A 135 6.89 23.05 -7.02
N ALA A 136 6.69 23.93 -6.03
CA ALA A 136 5.57 24.88 -6.01
C ALA A 136 5.65 25.90 -4.84
N LYS A 137 6.72 26.68 -4.74
CA LYS A 137 6.64 28.02 -4.12
C LYS A 137 7.54 29.00 -4.86
N GLU A 138 7.06 29.58 -5.95
CA GLU A 138 7.45 30.95 -6.27
C GLU A 138 6.68 31.91 -5.36
N PRO A 139 7.39 32.86 -4.75
CA PRO A 139 7.33 34.21 -5.30
C PRO A 139 8.73 34.83 -5.44
N HIS A 140 9.03 35.32 -6.64
CA HIS A 140 10.15 36.24 -6.89
C HIS A 140 9.96 37.58 -6.14
N PRO A 141 11.04 38.23 -5.67
CA PRO A 141 11.86 39.03 -6.59
C PRO A 141 13.39 38.80 -6.48
N GLN A 142 13.98 38.62 -7.67
CA GLN A 142 15.34 38.99 -8.11
C GLN A 142 16.45 39.16 -7.05
N THR A 143 17.45 38.27 -7.04
CA THR A 143 18.87 38.62 -7.33
C THR A 143 19.76 37.39 -7.50
N GLY A 144 20.48 37.30 -8.64
CA GLY A 144 21.76 36.60 -8.77
C GLY A 144 21.74 35.09 -9.08
N PHE A 145 21.86 34.73 -10.37
CA PHE A 145 22.45 33.45 -10.76
C PHE A 145 23.96 33.45 -10.45
N PRO A 146 24.51 32.31 -10.02
CA PRO A 146 25.46 31.59 -10.87
C PRO A 146 25.10 30.09 -10.93
N LYS A 147 24.68 29.59 -12.09
CA LYS A 147 25.47 28.80 -13.06
C LYS A 147 26.09 27.49 -12.53
N ASP A 148 25.52 26.40 -13.07
CA ASP A 148 26.11 25.10 -13.36
C ASP A 148 26.45 24.15 -12.19
N SER A 149 25.48 23.34 -11.77
CA SER A 149 25.76 21.96 -11.33
C SER A 149 25.26 20.99 -12.39
N SER A 150 26.19 20.51 -13.22
CA SER A 150 25.88 19.66 -14.37
C SER A 150 25.24 18.33 -13.92
N ILE A 151 24.23 17.90 -14.67
CA ILE A 151 23.52 16.62 -14.52
C ILE A 151 24.49 15.42 -14.51
N SER A 152 25.68 15.57 -15.09
CA SER A 152 26.77 14.59 -15.05
C SER A 152 27.17 14.19 -13.63
N GLY A 153 27.31 15.16 -12.70
CA GLY A 153 27.74 14.86 -11.33
C GLY A 153 26.71 14.05 -10.53
N ARG A 154 25.42 14.21 -10.84
CA ARG A 154 24.34 13.40 -10.24
C ARG A 154 24.33 11.97 -10.79
N LEU A 155 24.60 11.79 -12.08
CA LEU A 155 24.67 10.46 -12.70
C LEU A 155 25.91 9.67 -12.24
N ASP A 156 27.05 10.33 -12.07
CA ASP A 156 28.27 9.69 -11.56
C ASP A 156 28.12 9.23 -10.10
N SER A 157 27.40 10.02 -9.29
CA SER A 157 27.05 9.65 -7.90
C SER A 157 26.16 8.39 -7.85
N ILE A 158 25.17 8.28 -8.73
CA ILE A 158 24.30 7.09 -8.86
C ILE A 158 25.10 5.87 -9.33
N GLY A 159 26.03 6.06 -10.29
CA GLY A 159 26.93 5.01 -10.75
C GLY A 159 27.80 4.43 -9.63
N HIS A 160 28.34 5.30 -8.77
CA HIS A 160 29.15 4.91 -7.62
C HIS A 160 28.35 4.22 -6.50
N GLN A 161 27.11 4.63 -6.27
CA GLN A 161 26.24 3.95 -5.30
C GLN A 161 25.84 2.55 -5.79
N ASN A 162 25.55 2.39 -7.08
CA ASN A 162 25.20 1.10 -7.67
C ASN A 162 26.37 0.10 -7.67
N SER A 163 27.60 0.56 -7.91
CA SER A 163 28.78 -0.32 -7.86
C SER A 163 29.05 -0.81 -6.43
N ARG A 164 28.87 0.05 -5.43
CA ARG A 164 29.02 -0.29 -4.02
C ARG A 164 27.95 -1.27 -3.55
N LEU A 165 26.70 -1.09 -3.98
CA LEU A 165 25.60 -2.03 -3.67
C LEU A 165 25.86 -3.41 -4.28
N ARG A 166 26.33 -3.48 -5.54
CA ARG A 166 26.70 -4.75 -6.17
C ARG A 166 27.83 -5.46 -5.41
N GLN A 167 28.86 -4.75 -4.96
CA GLN A 167 29.92 -5.35 -4.16
C GLN A 167 29.43 -5.94 -2.83
N VAL A 168 28.50 -5.25 -2.16
CA VAL A 168 27.91 -5.74 -0.90
C VAL A 168 27.05 -6.99 -1.15
N MET A 169 26.21 -6.96 -2.19
CA MET A 169 25.36 -8.11 -2.56
C MET A 169 26.20 -9.32 -2.97
N THR A 170 27.28 -9.12 -3.74
CA THR A 170 28.19 -10.19 -4.12
C THR A 170 28.86 -10.79 -2.89
N LYS A 171 29.38 -9.98 -1.96
CA LYS A 171 29.98 -10.48 -0.71
C LYS A 171 28.99 -11.31 0.14
N LEU A 172 27.76 -10.84 0.27
CA LEU A 172 26.72 -11.58 1.00
C LEU A 172 26.45 -12.92 0.32
N LEU A 173 26.31 -12.96 -0.99
CA LEU A 173 26.08 -14.21 -1.74
C LEU A 173 27.22 -15.21 -1.58
N THR A 174 28.48 -14.76 -1.52
CA THR A 174 29.62 -15.66 -1.31
C THR A 174 29.74 -16.17 0.13
N GLU A 175 29.34 -15.37 1.13
CA GLU A 175 29.36 -15.81 2.53
C GLU A 175 28.21 -16.76 2.88
N PHE A 176 27.06 -16.64 2.21
CA PHE A 176 25.93 -17.56 2.36
C PHE A 176 26.00 -18.83 1.49
N SER A 177 27.02 -18.95 0.63
CA SER A 177 27.26 -20.13 -0.21
C SER A 177 28.41 -21.04 0.28
N LYS A 178 28.87 -20.83 1.52
CA LYS A 178 29.77 -21.72 2.26
C LYS A 178 29.03 -22.38 3.41
#